data_AF-A0A4V5TLY1-F1
#
_entry.id   AF-A0A4V5TLY1-F1
#
_cell.length_a   1.000
_cell.length_b   1.000
_cell.length_c   1.000
_cell.angle_alpha   90.00
_cell.angle_beta   90.00
_cell.angle_gamma   90.00
#
_symmetry.space_group_name_H-M   'P 1'
#
loop_
_entity.id
_entity.type
_entity.pdbx_description
1 polymer ?
#
loop_
_entity_poly.entity_id
_entity_poly.type
_entity_poly.pdbx_seq_one_letter_code
_entity_poly.pdbx_strand_id
1 'polypeptide(L)'
;MSNIDKYSNIKEELPKLPEVLLNTIQSDVLEIKSIDKECEKYIKTCSQMPEFKDAFYVVYSKYIDRDNHKYEKFIFLSKDGEELFDVSGAEMELHGLLACTNLEFTPEYEAVELKK
;
A
#
# COMPACT_ATOMS: atom_id res chain seq x y z
N MET A 1 -20.07 8.73 -9.24
CA MET A 1 -18.90 7.97 -8.79
C MET A 1 -19.45 6.69 -8.21
N SER A 2 -19.28 5.57 -8.91
CA SER A 2 -19.83 4.29 -8.48
C SER A 2 -19.14 3.91 -7.18
N ASN A 3 -19.93 3.68 -6.14
CA ASN A 3 -19.50 3.30 -4.79
C ASN A 3 -19.08 1.82 -4.78
N ILE A 4 -18.20 1.45 -5.71
CA ILE A 4 -17.74 0.08 -5.90
C ILE A 4 -16.47 -0.05 -5.08
N ASP A 5 -16.54 -0.86 -4.03
CA ASP A 5 -15.36 -1.24 -3.26
C ASP A 5 -14.36 -1.94 -4.19
N LYS A 6 -13.10 -1.51 -4.15
CA LYS A 6 -11.99 -2.10 -4.89
C LYS A 6 -11.68 -3.52 -4.44
N TYR A 7 -11.58 -3.75 -3.12
CA TYR A 7 -11.17 -5.03 -2.53
C TYR A 7 -12.28 -5.65 -1.70
N SER A 8 -12.55 -6.94 -1.88
CA SER A 8 -13.59 -7.67 -1.14
C SER A 8 -13.14 -8.05 0.27
N ASN A 9 -11.87 -8.42 0.44
CA ASN A 9 -11.34 -9.04 1.66
C ASN A 9 -10.45 -8.11 2.51
N ILE A 10 -10.26 -6.85 2.13
CA ILE A 10 -9.31 -5.95 2.82
C ILE A 10 -9.63 -5.72 4.30
N LYS A 11 -10.91 -5.74 4.70
CA LYS A 11 -11.31 -5.63 6.11
C LYS A 11 -10.98 -6.89 6.91
N GLU A 12 -10.96 -8.04 6.25
CA GLU A 12 -10.63 -9.34 6.87
C GLU A 12 -9.11 -9.50 6.99
N GLU A 13 -8.37 -9.13 5.94
CA GLU A 13 -6.91 -9.19 5.91
C GLU A 13 -6.27 -8.11 6.80
N LEU A 14 -6.87 -6.92 6.88
CA LEU A 14 -6.33 -5.76 7.61
C LEU A 14 -7.38 -5.21 8.61
N PRO A 15 -7.72 -5.97 9.67
CA PRO A 15 -8.77 -5.60 10.61
C PRO A 15 -8.46 -4.35 11.43
N LYS A 16 -7.18 -3.98 11.56
CA LYS A 16 -6.74 -2.77 12.27
C LYS A 16 -6.51 -1.57 11.34
N LEU A 17 -6.82 -1.70 10.05
CA LEU A 17 -6.65 -0.61 9.09
C LEU A 17 -7.53 0.58 9.50
N PRO A 18 -6.96 1.78 9.64
CA PRO A 18 -7.74 2.99 9.89
C PRO A 18 -8.82 3.16 8.83
N GLU A 19 -10.04 3.48 9.26
CA GLU A 19 -11.20 3.60 8.38
C GLU A 19 -10.98 4.63 7.26
N VAL A 20 -10.22 5.69 7.54
CA VAL A 20 -9.83 6.70 6.55
C VAL A 20 -8.97 6.08 5.43
N LEU A 21 -7.95 5.28 5.77
CA LEU A 21 -7.11 4.62 4.77
C LEU A 21 -7.91 3.58 3.99
N LEU A 22 -8.70 2.78 4.69
CA LEU A 22 -9.60 1.80 4.08
C LEU A 22 -10.50 2.44 3.03
N ASN A 23 -11.24 3.49 3.41
CA ASN A 23 -12.17 4.17 2.49
C ASN A 23 -11.42 4.79 1.30
N THR A 24 -10.23 5.33 1.53
CA THR A 24 -9.42 5.96 0.48
C THR A 24 -8.84 4.94 -0.50
N ILE A 25 -8.43 3.77 -0.01
CA ILE A 25 -7.98 2.63 -0.84
C ILE A 25 -9.16 2.05 -1.62
N GLN A 26 -10.31 1.86 -0.97
CA GLN A 26 -11.53 1.37 -1.62
C GLN A 26 -12.04 2.32 -2.70
N SER A 27 -11.84 3.63 -2.50
CA SER A 27 -12.16 4.66 -3.51
C SER A 27 -11.12 4.76 -4.64
N ASP A 28 -10.13 3.87 -4.68
CA ASP A 28 -9.06 3.81 -5.67
C ASP A 28 -8.20 5.09 -5.78
N VAL A 29 -8.15 5.88 -4.70
CA VAL A 29 -7.30 7.08 -4.59
C VAL A 29 -5.90 6.71 -4.14
N LEU A 30 -5.80 5.77 -3.20
CA LEU A 30 -4.54 5.20 -2.73
C LEU A 30 -4.45 3.73 -3.14
N GLU A 31 -3.22 3.26 -3.25
CA GLU A 31 -2.88 1.87 -3.56
C GLU A 31 -2.20 1.24 -2.36
N ILE A 32 -2.45 -0.04 -2.13
CA ILE A 32 -1.82 -0.82 -1.08
C ILE A 32 -1.06 -1.98 -1.70
N LYS A 33 0.20 -2.16 -1.28
CA LYS A 33 1.02 -3.31 -1.68
C LYS A 33 1.71 -3.97 -0.50
N SER A 34 1.99 -5.26 -0.64
CA SER A 34 2.86 -6.00 0.28
C SER A 34 4.30 -5.56 0.07
N ILE A 35 5.10 -5.64 1.12
CA ILE A 35 6.54 -5.42 1.06
C ILE A 35 7.22 -6.73 0.68
N ASP A 36 8.08 -6.69 -0.34
CA ASP A 36 8.94 -7.80 -0.71
C ASP A 36 10.06 -7.96 0.32
N LYS A 37 9.89 -8.92 1.24
CA LYS A 37 10.87 -9.21 2.28
C LYS A 37 12.10 -9.96 1.77
N GLU A 38 12.06 -10.47 0.55
CA GLU A 38 13.17 -11.19 -0.09
C GLU A 38 14.08 -10.26 -0.91
N CYS A 39 13.62 -9.04 -1.21
CA CYS A 39 14.39 -8.06 -1.97
C CYS A 39 15.59 -7.50 -1.19
N GLU A 40 16.71 -7.30 -1.88
CA GLU A 40 17.92 -6.65 -1.34
C GLU A 40 17.64 -5.28 -0.71
N LYS A 41 16.68 -4.52 -1.26
CA LYS A 41 16.31 -3.20 -0.74
C LYS A 41 15.70 -3.31 0.65
N TYR A 42 14.80 -4.27 0.86
CA TYR A 42 14.21 -4.55 2.18
C TYR A 42 15.29 -4.95 3.19
N ILE A 43 16.21 -5.84 2.80
CA ILE A 43 17.29 -6.31 3.66
C ILE A 43 18.21 -5.14 4.08
N LYS A 44 18.54 -4.24 3.13
CA LYS A 44 19.31 -3.03 3.42
C LYS A 44 18.55 -2.08 4.35
N THR A 45 17.28 -1.79 4.06
CA THR A 45 16.46 -0.90 4.90
C THR A 45 16.32 -1.46 6.31
N CYS A 46 16.04 -2.76 6.45
CA CYS A 46 15.98 -3.43 7.77
C CYS A 46 17.29 -3.38 8.55
N SER A 47 18.42 -3.22 7.87
CA SER A 47 19.73 -3.06 8.51
C SER A 47 19.97 -1.63 9.02
N GLN A 48 19.34 -0.63 8.38
CA GLN A 48 19.43 0.78 8.76
C GLN A 48 18.32 1.19 9.73
N MET A 49 17.12 0.63 9.55
CA MET A 49 15.88 0.91 10.28
C MET A 49 15.29 -0.43 10.76
N PRO A 50 15.57 -0.85 12.00
CA PRO A 50 15.09 -2.13 12.52
C PRO A 50 13.56 -2.21 12.60
N GLU A 51 12.89 -1.07 12.83
CA GLU A 51 11.42 -0.91 12.85
C GLU A 51 10.76 -1.29 11.51
N PHE A 52 11.52 -1.24 10.41
CA PHE A 52 11.05 -1.65 9.10
C PHE A 52 10.70 -3.15 9.01
N LYS A 53 11.22 -3.96 9.94
CA LYS A 53 10.94 -5.41 10.00
C LYS A 53 9.47 -5.71 10.33
N ASP A 54 8.86 -4.85 11.13
CA ASP A 54 7.47 -4.97 11.55
C ASP A 54 6.50 -4.53 10.44
N ALA A 55 6.99 -3.78 9.45
CA ALA A 55 6.21 -3.42 8.29
C ALA A 55 5.97 -4.63 7.36
N PHE A 56 4.73 -4.75 6.88
CA PHE A 56 4.28 -5.79 5.97
C PHE A 56 3.61 -5.22 4.72
N TYR A 57 2.85 -4.14 4.89
CA TYR A 57 2.17 -3.47 3.78
C TYR A 57 2.62 -2.01 3.70
N VAL A 58 2.43 -1.43 2.53
CA VAL A 58 2.66 -0.01 2.29
C VAL A 58 1.53 0.56 1.46
N VAL A 59 1.05 1.73 1.89
CA VAL A 59 0.03 2.51 1.19
C VAL A 59 0.71 3.71 0.54
N TYR A 60 0.41 3.95 -0.74
CA TYR A 60 1.04 4.98 -1.55
C TYR A 60 0.04 5.51 -2.61
N SER A 61 0.40 6.59 -3.30
CA SER A 61 -0.48 7.19 -4.31
C SER A 61 -0.05 6.81 -5.71
N LYS A 62 -0.82 5.97 -6.39
CA LYS A 62 -0.49 5.53 -7.76
C LYS A 62 -0.54 6.63 -8.83
N TYR A 63 -0.99 7.84 -8.49
CA TYR A 63 -1.17 8.96 -9.42
C TYR A 63 -0.07 10.02 -9.32
N ILE A 64 0.94 9.84 -8.47
CA ILE A 64 2.01 10.81 -8.33
C ILE A 64 3.05 10.63 -9.44
N ASP A 65 3.28 11.70 -10.20
CA ASP A 65 4.32 11.75 -11.22
C ASP A 65 5.73 11.73 -10.61
N ARG A 66 6.71 11.30 -11.42
CA ARG A 66 8.12 11.18 -11.02
C ARG A 66 8.72 12.47 -10.44
N ASP A 67 8.33 13.63 -10.96
CA ASP A 67 8.75 14.96 -10.47
C ASP A 67 8.19 15.30 -9.07
N ASN A 68 7.05 14.70 -8.72
CA ASN A 68 6.34 14.91 -7.46
C ASN A 68 6.55 13.77 -6.46
N HIS A 69 7.27 12.70 -6.83
CA HIS A 69 7.55 11.55 -5.95
C HIS A 69 8.21 11.97 -4.62
N LYS A 70 9.01 13.04 -4.61
CA LYS A 70 9.57 13.60 -3.36
C LYS A 70 8.54 14.13 -2.36
N TYR A 71 7.31 14.40 -2.81
CA TYR A 71 6.18 14.81 -1.97
C TYR A 71 5.23 13.66 -1.67
N GLU A 72 5.46 12.49 -2.27
CA GLU A 72 4.71 11.30 -1.96
C GLU A 72 4.98 10.91 -0.51
N LYS A 73 3.93 10.41 0.15
CA LYS A 73 4.02 9.81 1.46
C LYS A 73 3.70 8.33 1.34
N PHE A 74 4.55 7.53 1.96
CA PHE A 74 4.42 6.09 2.06
C PHE A 74 4.06 5.74 3.48
N ILE A 75 2.87 5.18 3.66
CA ILE A 75 2.39 4.79 4.98
C ILE A 75 2.64 3.30 5.12
N PHE A 76 3.51 2.95 6.05
CA PHE A 76 3.86 1.57 6.33
C PHE A 76 2.94 1.00 7.39
N LEU A 77 2.40 -0.18 7.10
CA LEU A 77 1.44 -0.87 7.94
C LEU A 77 2.00 -2.21 8.42
N SER A 78 1.56 -2.63 9.60
CA SER A 78 1.81 -3.97 10.14
C SER A 78 1.00 -5.03 9.39
N LYS A 79 1.24 -6.30 9.73
CA LYS A 79 0.51 -7.43 9.14
C LYS A 79 -1.01 -7.34 9.33
N ASP A 80 -1.47 -6.75 10.44
CA ASP A 80 -2.89 -6.61 10.75
C ASP A 80 -3.50 -5.29 10.22
N GLY A 81 -2.71 -4.45 9.54
CA GLY A 81 -3.14 -3.14 9.01
C GLY A 81 -2.93 -1.96 9.95
N GLU A 82 -2.26 -2.15 11.08
CA GLU A 82 -1.94 -1.05 12.01
C GLU A 82 -0.90 -0.10 11.39
N GLU A 83 -1.14 1.20 11.44
CA GLU A 83 -0.18 2.20 10.97
C GLU A 83 1.06 2.20 11.87
N LEU A 84 2.23 1.97 11.27
CA LEU A 84 3.51 1.94 11.99
C LEU A 84 4.22 3.30 11.90
N PHE A 85 4.48 3.74 10.66
CA PHE A 85 5.18 4.99 10.39
C PHE A 85 4.92 5.44 8.95
N ASP A 86 5.09 6.74 8.68
CA ASP A 86 5.12 7.28 7.34
C ASP A 86 6.52 7.80 6.97
N VAL A 87 6.89 7.63 5.71
CA VAL A 87 8.14 8.13 5.14
C VAL A 87 7.85 8.84 3.83
N SER A 88 8.61 9.89 3.55
CA SER A 88 8.48 10.60 2.30
C SER A 88 9.19 9.88 1.15
N GLY A 89 8.69 10.03 -0.07
CA GLY A 89 9.38 9.60 -1.27
C GLY A 89 10.68 10.37 -1.58
N ALA A 90 11.00 11.40 -0.79
CA ALA A 90 12.33 11.99 -0.74
C ALA A 90 13.33 11.18 0.10
N GLU A 91 12.84 10.41 1.08
CA GLU A 91 13.65 9.63 2.02
C GLU A 91 13.83 8.19 1.54
N MET A 92 12.79 7.62 0.93
CA MET A 92 12.78 6.23 0.49
C MET A 92 12.15 6.09 -0.89
N GLU A 93 12.62 5.14 -1.70
CA GLU A 93 12.03 4.82 -2.99
C GLU A 93 11.35 3.44 -2.92
N LEU A 94 10.05 3.36 -3.20
CA LEU A 94 9.31 2.10 -3.20
C LEU A 94 9.60 1.21 -4.43
N HIS A 95 10.16 1.77 -5.49
CA HIS A 95 10.47 1.00 -6.70
C HIS A 95 11.41 -0.16 -6.38
N GLY A 96 10.95 -1.39 -6.65
CA GLY A 96 11.64 -2.64 -6.32
C GLY A 96 11.43 -3.16 -4.89
N LEU A 97 10.63 -2.51 -4.06
CA LEU A 97 10.30 -2.96 -2.70
C LEU A 97 8.90 -3.62 -2.60
N LEU A 98 8.08 -3.45 -3.64
CA LEU A 98 6.68 -3.84 -3.61
C LEU A 98 6.47 -5.24 -4.19
N ALA A 99 5.73 -6.08 -3.47
CA ALA A 99 5.28 -7.40 -3.88
C ALA A 99 3.75 -7.40 -4.14
N CYS A 100 3.24 -8.52 -4.64
CA CYS A 100 1.82 -8.75 -4.79
C CYS A 100 1.12 -8.84 -3.42
N THR A 101 -0.11 -8.33 -3.35
CA THR A 101 -0.99 -8.45 -2.19
C THR A 101 -1.89 -9.66 -2.31
N ASN A 102 -2.30 -10.20 -1.16
CA ASN A 102 -3.36 -11.22 -1.07
C ASN A 102 -4.76 -10.60 -1.13
N LEU A 103 -4.86 -9.32 -1.50
CA LEU A 103 -6.12 -8.62 -1.61
C LEU A 103 -6.82 -8.99 -2.91
N GLU A 104 -8.08 -9.40 -2.78
CA GLU A 104 -8.91 -9.83 -3.90
C GLU A 104 -9.77 -8.66 -4.36
N PHE A 105 -9.75 -8.38 -5.67
CA PHE A 105 -10.60 -7.36 -6.24
C PHE A 105 -12.06 -7.80 -6.17
N THR A 106 -12.98 -6.85 -6.01
CA THR A 106 -14.40 -7.18 -6.16
C THR A 106 -14.71 -7.45 -7.64
N PRO A 107 -15.65 -8.37 -7.93
CA PRO A 107 -16.05 -8.66 -9.32
C PRO A 107 -16.62 -7.42 -10.03
N GLU A 108 -17.23 -6.51 -9.27
CA GLU A 108 -17.74 -5.24 -9.78
C GLU A 108 -16.59 -4.30 -10.20
N TYR A 109 -15.51 -4.24 -9.41
CA TYR A 109 -14.33 -3.44 -9.73
C TYR A 109 -13.58 -4.02 -10.94
N GLU A 110 -13.37 -5.34 -10.98
CA GLU A 110 -12.75 -6.01 -12.13
C GLU A 110 -13.52 -5.77 -13.44
N ALA A 111 -14.86 -5.82 -13.38
CA ALA A 111 -15.70 -5.58 -14.54
C ALA A 111 -15.64 -4.13 -15.06
N VAL A 112 -15.23 -3.17 -14.21
CA VAL A 112 -15.02 -1.77 -14.60
C VAL A 112 -13.62 -1.55 -15.17
N GLU A 113 -12.58 -2.12 -14.56
CA GLU A 113 -11.20 -2.05 -15.06
C GLU A 113 -11.06 -2.76 -16.42
N LEU A 114 -11.70 -3.91 -16.63
CA LEU A 114 -11.69 -4.63 -17.91
C LEU A 114 -12.44 -3.91 -19.04
N LYS A 115 -13.22 -2.86 -18.72
CA LYS A 115 -13.96 -2.05 -19.71
C LYS A 115 -13.26 -0.75 -20.08
N LYS A 116 -12.15 -0.40 -19.44
CA LYS A 116 -11.28 0.72 -19.83
C LYS A 116 -10.27 0.28 -20.88
#